data_AF-A0A7V5YU40-F1
#
_entry.id   AF-A0A7V5YU40-F1
#
_cell.length_a   1.000
_cell.length_b   1.000
_cell.length_c   1.000
_cell.angle_alpha   90.00
_cell.angle_beta   90.00
_cell.angle_gamma   90.00
#
_symmetry.space_group_name_H-M   'P 1'
#
loop_
_entity.id
_entity.type
_entity.pdbx_description
1 polymer ?
#
loop_
_entity_poly.entity_id
_entity_poly.type
_entity_poly.pdbx_seq_one_letter_code
_entity_poly.pdbx_strand_id
1 'polypeptide(L)'
;MRGPWAAEAEVAVLDAWFPLQPPARPARWDELDRPEPAAFEALAATPEGVRKLTRWVADGLIACPQLRYGMIALLTPHHPGLTELERDLVWRVLGVPVFQQYRDASGELIAFECEWRRGLHLSASFYPWRDTVIELLEFTPCPCGRPEPRLMVEEPTLDKWNALWRSNVRE
;
A
#
# COMPACT_ATOMS: atom_id res chain seq x y z
N MET A 1 -11.23 12.06 -3.04
CA MET A 1 -11.49 10.74 -2.42
C MET A 1 -10.51 10.59 -1.26
N ARG A 2 -10.99 10.49 -0.01
CA ARG A 2 -10.10 10.32 1.15
C ARG A 2 -9.60 8.87 1.15
N GLY A 3 -8.30 8.65 1.30
CA GLY A 3 -7.72 7.31 1.44
C GLY A 3 -8.27 6.59 2.68
N PRO A 4 -7.73 5.41 3.06
CA PRO A 4 -8.17 4.74 4.29
C PRO A 4 -7.87 5.55 5.57
N TRP A 5 -7.19 6.69 5.44
CA TRP A 5 -6.86 7.60 6.52
C TRP A 5 -7.85 8.77 6.56
N ALA A 6 -8.23 9.19 7.77
CA ALA A 6 -8.88 10.48 7.98
C ALA A 6 -7.96 11.61 7.47
N ALA A 7 -8.53 12.74 7.04
CA ALA A 7 -7.76 13.86 6.48
C ALA A 7 -6.75 14.50 7.46
N GLU A 8 -6.78 14.08 8.72
CA GLU A 8 -5.98 14.63 9.83
C GLU A 8 -4.98 13.61 10.41
N ALA A 9 -4.95 12.37 9.92
CA ALA A 9 -4.03 11.36 10.46
C ALA A 9 -2.57 11.74 10.17
N GLU A 10 -1.72 11.70 11.19
CA GLU A 10 -0.27 11.77 10.99
C GLU A 10 0.22 10.44 10.41
N VAL A 11 0.72 10.49 9.18
CA VAL A 11 1.15 9.30 8.45
C VAL A 11 2.68 9.27 8.37
N ALA A 12 3.27 8.23 8.95
CA ALA A 12 4.67 7.89 8.74
C ALA A 12 4.82 7.02 7.49
N VAL A 13 5.78 7.36 6.64
CA VAL A 13 6.12 6.55 5.46
C VAL A 13 7.57 6.06 5.55
N LEU A 14 7.75 4.75 5.61
CA LEU A 14 9.05 4.09 5.57
C LEU A 14 9.44 3.77 4.13
N ASP A 15 10.71 4.00 3.80
CA ASP A 15 11.32 3.66 2.51
C ASP A 15 10.56 4.24 1.29
N ALA A 16 10.11 5.51 1.40
CA ALA A 16 9.45 6.20 0.31
C ALA A 16 10.39 6.36 -0.91
N TRP A 17 9.91 6.00 -2.10
CA TRP A 17 10.62 6.17 -3.39
C TRP A 17 10.04 7.31 -4.25
N PHE A 18 9.07 8.05 -3.72
CA PHE A 18 8.39 9.15 -4.37
C PHE A 18 8.29 10.36 -3.42
N PRO A 19 8.10 11.58 -3.95
CA PRO A 19 7.90 12.76 -3.12
C PRO A 19 6.65 12.66 -2.25
N LEU A 20 6.80 12.82 -0.94
CA LEU A 20 5.68 12.82 0.01
C LEU A 20 5.03 14.20 0.10
N GLN A 21 3.71 14.21 0.25
CA GLN A 21 2.91 15.41 0.48
C GLN A 21 2.27 15.34 1.87
N PRO A 22 2.19 16.47 2.61
CA PRO A 22 1.48 16.52 3.89
C PRO A 22 0.04 15.97 3.78
N PRO A 23 -0.47 15.27 4.81
CA PRO A 23 0.15 15.06 6.13
C PRO A 23 1.16 13.89 6.20
N ALA A 24 1.47 13.23 5.07
CA ALA A 24 2.45 12.16 5.06
C ALA A 24 3.88 12.72 5.19
N ARG A 25 4.67 12.11 6.08
CA ARG A 25 6.07 12.47 6.29
C ARG A 25 6.97 11.24 6.21
N PRO A 26 8.21 11.38 5.73
CA PRO A 26 9.15 10.28 5.77
C PRO A 26 9.44 9.95 7.23
N ALA A 27 9.51 8.67 7.55
CA ALA A 27 9.97 8.17 8.84
C ALA A 27 11.24 7.37 8.63
N ARG A 28 12.15 7.44 9.60
CA ARG A 28 13.34 6.59 9.60
C ARG A 28 13.13 5.38 10.50
N TRP A 29 13.83 4.29 10.17
CA TRP A 29 13.77 3.06 10.98
C TRP A 29 14.18 3.28 12.44
N ASP A 30 15.14 4.18 12.72
CA ASP A 30 15.57 4.54 14.06
C ASP A 30 14.58 5.44 14.82
N GLU A 31 13.59 6.04 14.13
CA GLU A 31 12.52 6.80 14.77
C GLU A 31 11.43 5.89 15.35
N LEU A 32 11.32 4.65 14.86
CA LEU A 32 10.34 3.67 15.33
C LEU A 32 10.71 3.04 16.67
N ASP A 33 12.00 3.04 17.00
CA ASP A 33 12.55 2.47 18.23
C ASP A 33 12.60 3.47 19.39
N ARG A 34 12.09 4.70 19.19
CA ARG A 34 12.12 5.70 20.24
C ARG A 34 11.10 5.34 21.34
N PRO A 35 11.48 5.48 22.62
CA PRO A 35 10.62 5.13 23.75
C PRO A 35 9.41 6.06 23.88
N GLU A 36 9.48 7.26 23.31
CA GLU A 36 8.32 8.11 23.12
C GLU A 36 7.62 7.68 21.83
N PRO A 37 6.34 7.29 21.88
CA PRO A 37 5.63 6.85 20.69
C PRO A 37 5.68 7.97 19.66
N ALA A 38 6.38 7.72 18.57
CA ALA A 38 6.35 8.63 17.44
C ALA A 38 4.88 8.87 17.07
N ALA A 39 4.49 10.14 16.98
CA ALA A 39 3.10 10.61 16.95
C ALA A 39 2.29 10.21 15.70
N PHE A 40 2.72 9.20 14.94
CA PHE A 40 1.99 8.75 13.78
C PHE A 40 0.85 7.81 14.18
N GLU A 41 -0.32 8.05 13.61
CA GLU A 41 -1.53 7.25 13.81
C GLU A 41 -1.69 6.18 12.71
N ALA A 42 -0.93 6.34 11.62
CA ALA A 42 -0.94 5.48 10.44
C ALA A 42 0.48 5.28 9.90
N LEU A 43 0.71 4.13 9.27
CA LEU A 43 2.00 3.80 8.67
C LEU A 43 1.83 3.28 7.24
N ALA A 44 2.71 3.74 6.35
CA ALA A 44 2.89 3.18 5.03
C ALA A 44 4.34 2.74 4.82
N ALA A 45 4.55 1.65 4.10
CA ALA A 45 5.88 1.15 3.78
C ALA A 45 5.84 0.30 2.51
N THR A 46 7.00 0.04 1.90
CA THR A 46 7.11 -1.04 0.90
C THR A 46 6.72 -2.39 1.51
N PRO A 47 6.34 -3.42 0.72
CA PRO A 47 6.13 -4.77 1.22
C PRO A 47 7.31 -5.29 2.05
N GLU A 48 8.55 -5.00 1.64
CA GLU A 48 9.76 -5.34 2.41
C GLU A 48 9.80 -4.60 3.75
N GLY A 49 9.49 -3.31 3.77
CA GLY A 49 9.36 -2.54 5.00
C GLY A 49 8.30 -3.10 5.93
N VAL A 50 7.11 -3.46 5.42
CA VAL A 50 6.07 -4.10 6.24
C VAL A 50 6.57 -5.42 6.86
N ARG A 51 7.24 -6.27 6.07
CA ARG A 51 7.84 -7.53 6.55
C ARG A 51 8.89 -7.28 7.64
N LYS A 52 9.78 -6.32 7.41
CA LYS A 52 10.85 -5.95 8.35
C LYS A 52 10.29 -5.41 9.66
N LEU A 53 9.33 -4.49 9.60
CA LEU A 53 8.64 -3.94 10.78
C LEU A 53 7.97 -5.05 11.59
N THR A 54 7.21 -5.90 10.91
CA THR A 54 6.49 -7.02 11.54
C THR A 54 7.46 -7.96 12.24
N ARG A 55 8.58 -8.31 11.58
CA ARG A 55 9.63 -9.14 12.19
C ARG A 55 10.23 -8.47 13.42
N TRP A 56 10.61 -7.19 13.33
CA TRP A 56 11.23 -6.48 14.46
C TRP A 56 10.33 -6.40 15.69
N VAL A 57 9.03 -6.14 15.50
CA VAL A 57 8.07 -6.15 16.61
C VAL A 57 7.87 -7.56 17.17
N ALA A 58 7.75 -8.57 16.31
CA ALA A 58 7.58 -9.96 16.73
C ALA A 58 8.78 -10.50 17.52
N ASP A 59 10.00 -10.08 17.13
CA ASP A 59 11.26 -10.46 17.77
C ASP A 59 11.56 -9.60 19.02
N GLY A 60 10.71 -8.62 19.35
CA GLY A 60 10.90 -7.71 20.49
C GLY A 60 12.06 -6.72 20.33
N LEU A 61 12.52 -6.49 19.09
CA LEU A 61 13.60 -5.55 18.78
C LEU A 61 13.17 -4.09 18.90
N ILE A 62 11.89 -3.81 18.69
CA ILE A 62 11.26 -2.51 18.90
C ILE A 62 9.90 -2.70 19.57
N ALA A 63 9.39 -1.65 20.21
CA ALA A 63 8.02 -1.64 20.71
C ALA A 63 7.00 -1.65 19.55
N CYS A 64 5.85 -2.28 19.76
CA CYS A 64 4.76 -2.22 18.78
C CYS A 64 4.25 -0.77 18.66
N PRO A 65 4.29 -0.16 17.46
CA PRO A 65 3.75 1.17 17.27
C PRO A 65 2.23 1.18 17.55
N GLN A 66 1.74 2.26 18.17
CA GLN A 66 0.33 2.44 18.51
C GLN A 66 -0.45 2.96 17.31
N LEU A 67 -0.65 2.11 16.30
CA LEU A 67 -1.39 2.45 15.09
C LEU A 67 -2.90 2.47 15.36
N ARG A 68 -3.56 3.56 14.96
CA ARG A 68 -5.03 3.70 15.05
C ARG A 68 -5.73 3.32 13.74
N TYR A 69 -5.01 3.47 12.63
CA TYR A 69 -5.51 3.17 11.30
C TYR A 69 -4.79 1.97 10.68
N GLY A 70 -5.40 1.40 9.64
CA GLY A 70 -4.77 0.37 8.82
C GLY A 70 -3.47 0.86 8.18
N MET A 71 -2.54 -0.08 8.01
CA MET A 71 -1.30 0.14 7.30
C MET A 71 -1.50 0.12 5.79
N ILE A 72 -0.61 0.79 5.07
CA ILE A 72 -0.54 0.72 3.61
C ILE A 72 0.78 0.10 3.16
N ALA A 73 0.69 -1.05 2.49
CA ALA A 73 1.77 -1.60 1.69
C ALA A 73 1.81 -0.87 0.34
N LEU A 74 2.83 -0.03 0.16
CA LEU A 74 3.10 0.70 -1.05
C LEU A 74 3.80 -0.25 -2.03
N LEU A 75 3.05 -0.72 -3.02
CA LEU A 75 3.55 -1.61 -4.05
C LEU A 75 4.42 -0.86 -5.06
N THR A 76 5.51 -1.50 -5.48
CA THR A 76 6.31 -1.07 -6.63
C THR A 76 6.30 -2.17 -7.68
N PRO A 77 6.59 -1.85 -8.96
CA PRO A 77 6.75 -2.88 -9.98
C PRO A 77 7.97 -3.80 -9.81
N HIS A 78 8.69 -3.68 -8.69
CA HIS A 78 9.87 -4.46 -8.36
C HIS A 78 9.68 -5.34 -7.12
N HIS A 79 8.63 -5.09 -6.31
CA HIS A 79 8.38 -5.85 -5.10
C HIS A 79 7.03 -6.54 -5.19
N PRO A 80 6.98 -7.88 -5.05
CA PRO A 80 5.71 -8.57 -4.93
C PRO A 80 4.96 -8.03 -3.70
N GLY A 81 3.64 -7.97 -3.83
CA GLY A 81 2.74 -7.60 -2.75
C GLY A 81 2.86 -8.52 -1.53
N LEU A 82 2.02 -8.27 -0.53
CA LEU A 82 1.95 -9.17 0.62
C LEU A 82 1.09 -10.39 0.25
N THR A 83 1.49 -11.57 0.71
CA THR A 83 0.63 -12.78 0.64
C THR A 83 -0.45 -12.72 1.73
N GLU A 84 -1.47 -13.58 1.65
CA GLU A 84 -2.47 -13.68 2.73
C GLU A 84 -1.85 -14.04 4.07
N LEU A 85 -0.90 -14.99 4.07
CA LEU A 85 -0.17 -15.40 5.27
C LEU A 85 0.63 -14.24 5.88
N GLU A 86 1.27 -13.42 5.06
CA GLU A 86 1.99 -12.23 5.53
C GLU A 86 1.04 -11.17 6.11
N ARG A 87 -0.13 -10.96 5.48
CA ARG A 87 -1.15 -10.05 6.02
C ARG A 87 -1.70 -10.52 7.36
N ASP A 88 -1.92 -11.83 7.52
CA ASP A 88 -2.35 -12.42 8.79
C ASP A 88 -1.30 -12.25 9.88
N LEU A 89 -0.01 -12.38 9.54
CA LEU A 89 1.08 -12.13 10.46
C LEU A 89 1.12 -10.66 10.89
N VAL A 90 0.97 -9.73 9.96
CA VAL A 90 0.87 -8.29 10.25
C VAL A 90 -0.25 -8.02 11.25
N TRP A 91 -1.44 -8.58 11.02
CA TRP A 91 -2.58 -8.42 11.94
C TRP A 91 -2.27 -8.95 13.34
N ARG A 92 -1.69 -10.15 13.44
CA ARG A 92 -1.37 -10.77 14.73
C ARG A 92 -0.32 -10.00 15.53
N VAL A 93 0.65 -9.39 14.85
CA VAL A 93 1.77 -8.70 15.49
C VAL A 93 1.48 -7.23 15.76
N LEU A 94 0.86 -6.53 14.81
CA LEU A 94 0.64 -5.08 14.86
C LEU A 94 -0.80 -4.68 15.19
N GLY A 95 -1.75 -5.63 15.20
CA GLY A 95 -3.14 -5.38 15.58
C GLY A 95 -3.95 -4.55 14.58
N VAL A 96 -3.42 -4.30 13.38
CA VAL A 96 -4.07 -3.46 12.35
C VAL A 96 -4.07 -4.16 10.99
N PRO A 97 -5.09 -3.93 10.14
CA PRO A 97 -5.09 -4.49 8.80
C PRO A 97 -4.04 -3.79 7.94
N VAL A 98 -3.52 -4.50 6.95
CA VAL A 98 -2.70 -3.89 5.88
C VAL A 98 -3.47 -3.93 4.57
N PHE A 99 -3.44 -2.82 3.86
CA PHE A 99 -4.03 -2.63 2.53
C PHE A 99 -2.94 -2.33 1.52
N GLN A 100 -3.16 -2.67 0.26
CA GLN A 100 -2.18 -2.45 -0.79
C GLN A 100 -2.53 -1.21 -1.63
N GLN A 101 -1.51 -0.43 -1.99
CA GLN A 101 -1.64 0.68 -2.94
C GLN A 101 -0.52 0.63 -3.97
N TYR A 102 -0.87 0.83 -5.23
CA TYR A 102 0.10 1.08 -6.29
C TYR A 102 0.22 2.58 -6.53
N ARG A 103 1.44 3.08 -6.52
CA ARG A 103 1.77 4.48 -6.82
C ARG A 103 2.85 4.56 -7.88
N ASP A 104 2.81 5.62 -8.67
CA ASP A 104 3.85 5.92 -9.64
C ASP A 104 5.09 6.56 -8.99
N ALA A 105 6.06 6.99 -9.81
CA ALA A 105 7.27 7.68 -9.34
C ALA A 105 6.98 9.11 -8.83
N SER A 106 5.88 9.72 -9.23
CA SER A 106 5.44 11.04 -8.75
C SER A 106 4.71 10.96 -7.40
N GLY A 107 4.31 9.75 -6.99
CA GLY A 107 3.52 9.50 -5.80
C GLY A 107 2.01 9.50 -6.07
N GLU A 108 1.58 9.61 -7.32
CA GLU A 108 0.19 9.54 -7.73
C GLU A 108 -0.40 8.15 -7.44
N LEU A 109 -1.63 8.12 -6.92
CA LEU A 109 -2.34 6.87 -6.69
C LEU A 109 -2.86 6.30 -8.01
N ILE A 110 -2.44 5.09 -8.33
CA ILE A 110 -2.81 4.39 -9.55
C ILE A 110 -3.88 3.34 -9.29
N ALA A 111 -3.69 2.54 -8.24
CA ALA A 111 -4.65 1.52 -7.82
C ALA A 111 -4.60 1.30 -6.31
N PHE A 112 -5.71 0.88 -5.70
CA PHE A 112 -5.80 0.66 -4.25
C PHE A 112 -6.73 -0.48 -3.88
N GLU A 113 -6.39 -1.19 -2.83
CA GLU A 113 -7.22 -2.25 -2.27
C GLU A 113 -8.38 -1.67 -1.45
N CYS A 114 -9.56 -2.28 -1.56
CA CYS A 114 -10.68 -2.01 -0.65
C CYS A 114 -10.78 -3.07 0.45
N GLU A 115 -11.67 -2.86 1.42
CA GLU A 115 -11.92 -3.78 2.54
C GLU A 115 -12.31 -5.22 2.13
N TRP A 116 -12.85 -5.41 0.93
CA TRP A 116 -13.22 -6.72 0.41
C TRP A 116 -12.05 -7.50 -0.18
N ARG A 117 -10.89 -6.87 -0.41
CA ARG A 117 -9.64 -7.51 -0.85
C ARG A 117 -9.78 -8.42 -2.08
N ARG A 118 -10.57 -7.99 -3.07
CA ARG A 118 -10.80 -8.71 -4.34
C ARG A 118 -10.13 -7.99 -5.51
N GLY A 119 -8.84 -7.70 -5.37
CA GLY A 119 -8.07 -6.88 -6.32
C GLY A 119 -8.01 -5.39 -5.93
N LEU A 120 -7.33 -4.61 -6.78
CA LEU A 120 -7.07 -3.18 -6.56
C LEU A 120 -7.97 -2.33 -7.46
N HIS A 121 -8.84 -1.50 -6.89
CA HIS A 121 -9.58 -0.52 -7.67
C HIS A 121 -8.63 0.45 -8.37
N LEU A 122 -8.88 0.73 -9.64
CA LEU A 122 -8.17 1.79 -10.35
C LEU A 122 -8.55 3.16 -9.79
N SER A 123 -7.57 4.04 -9.65
CA SER A 123 -7.80 5.45 -9.40
C SER A 123 -8.45 6.11 -10.61
N ALA A 124 -9.32 7.10 -10.38
CA ALA A 124 -9.94 7.88 -11.44
C ALA A 124 -8.91 8.54 -12.36
N SER A 125 -7.75 8.92 -11.81
CA SER A 125 -6.67 9.55 -12.56
C SER A 125 -5.93 8.58 -13.49
N PHE A 126 -5.96 7.28 -13.18
CA PHE A 126 -5.40 6.24 -14.05
C PHE A 126 -6.41 5.66 -15.05
N TYR A 127 -7.69 5.99 -14.92
CA TYR A 127 -8.75 5.49 -15.80
C TYR A 127 -8.50 5.71 -17.32
N PRO A 128 -7.82 6.79 -17.77
CA PRO A 128 -7.47 6.95 -19.19
C PRO A 128 -6.56 5.84 -19.74
N TRP A 129 -5.83 5.13 -18.87
CA TRP A 129 -4.91 4.04 -19.24
C TRP A 129 -5.56 2.65 -19.11
N ARG A 130 -6.86 2.58 -18.81
CA ARG A 130 -7.59 1.31 -18.61
C ARG A 130 -7.45 0.36 -19.79
N ASP A 131 -7.41 0.90 -21.01
CA ASP A 131 -7.42 0.10 -22.24
C ASP A 131 -6.06 -0.63 -22.42
N THR A 132 -4.97 -0.08 -21.85
CA THR A 132 -3.63 -0.66 -21.87
C THR A 132 -3.51 -1.91 -21.01
N VAL A 133 -4.37 -2.05 -20.00
CA VAL A 133 -4.31 -3.10 -18.97
C VAL A 133 -5.62 -3.89 -18.90
N ILE A 134 -6.49 -3.76 -19.90
CA ILE A 134 -7.87 -4.25 -19.87
C ILE A 134 -7.98 -5.75 -19.58
N GLU A 135 -7.02 -6.54 -20.06
CA GLU A 135 -6.94 -7.99 -19.83
C GLU A 135 -6.67 -8.36 -18.36
N LEU A 136 -6.20 -7.39 -17.56
CA LEU A 136 -5.89 -7.54 -16.14
C LEU A 136 -7.02 -6.99 -15.25
N LEU A 137 -8.10 -6.47 -15.84
CA LEU A 137 -9.19 -5.81 -15.13
C LEU A 137 -10.40 -6.72 -14.94
N GLU A 138 -10.92 -6.73 -13.72
CA GLU A 138 -12.19 -7.31 -13.34
C GLU A 138 -13.27 -6.22 -13.27
N PHE A 139 -14.34 -6.38 -14.06
CA PHE A 139 -15.44 -5.44 -14.19
C PHE A 139 -16.67 -5.82 -13.35
N THR A 140 -16.68 -7.01 -12.75
CA THR A 140 -17.74 -7.43 -11.84
C THR A 140 -17.87 -6.43 -10.69
N PRO A 141 -19.08 -5.93 -10.38
CA PRO A 141 -19.30 -4.98 -9.30
C PRO A 141 -18.63 -5.43 -8.00
N CYS A 142 -17.95 -4.50 -7.35
CA CYS A 142 -17.36 -4.77 -6.05
C CYS A 142 -18.44 -4.65 -4.96
N PRO A 143 -18.47 -5.56 -3.97
CA PRO A 143 -19.39 -5.41 -2.84
C PRO A 143 -19.19 -4.11 -2.03
N CYS A 144 -18.05 -3.42 -2.17
CA CYS A 144 -17.85 -2.08 -1.61
C CYS A 144 -18.67 -0.98 -2.31
N GLY A 145 -19.35 -1.29 -3.41
CA GLY A 145 -20.18 -0.35 -4.18
C GLY A 145 -19.41 0.58 -5.12
N ARG A 146 -18.07 0.48 -5.18
CA ARG A 146 -17.25 1.30 -6.09
C ARG A 146 -17.45 0.89 -7.55
N PRO A 147 -17.67 1.86 -8.47
CA PRO A 147 -17.89 1.58 -9.88
C PRO A 147 -16.59 1.31 -10.65
N GLU A 148 -15.42 1.66 -10.10
CA GLU A 148 -14.15 1.48 -10.80
C GLU A 148 -13.78 -0.01 -10.90
N PRO A 149 -13.30 -0.46 -12.07
CA PRO A 149 -12.83 -1.84 -12.25
C PRO A 149 -11.63 -2.11 -11.34
N ARG A 150 -11.37 -3.40 -11.11
CA ARG A 150 -10.30 -3.85 -10.22
C ARG A 150 -9.19 -4.49 -11.02
N LEU A 151 -7.96 -4.03 -10.82
CA LEU A 151 -6.76 -4.72 -11.25
C LEU A 151 -6.59 -6.00 -10.41
N MET A 152 -6.51 -7.13 -11.10
CA MET A 152 -6.25 -8.43 -10.49
C MET A 152 -4.74 -8.62 -10.35
N VAL A 153 -4.23 -8.73 -9.13
CA VAL A 153 -2.78 -8.78 -8.82
C VAL A 153 -2.36 -10.18 -8.36
N GLU A 154 -2.69 -11.20 -9.15
CA GLU A 154 -2.15 -12.55 -8.96
C GLU A 154 -0.74 -12.65 -9.57
N GLU A 155 0.08 -13.62 -9.13
CA GLU A 155 1.52 -13.67 -9.44
C GLU A 155 1.92 -13.77 -10.94
N PRO A 156 1.10 -14.17 -11.93
CA PRO A 156 1.45 -13.96 -13.34
C PRO A 156 0.98 -12.58 -13.89
N THR A 157 0.10 -11.89 -13.18
CA THR A 157 -0.52 -10.61 -13.59
C THR A 157 0.34 -9.42 -13.21
N LEU A 158 1.09 -9.53 -12.10
CA LEU A 158 2.09 -8.54 -11.66
C LEU A 158 3.23 -8.39 -12.67
N ASP A 159 3.77 -9.47 -13.23
CA ASP A 159 4.85 -9.38 -14.23
C ASP A 159 4.40 -8.69 -15.51
N LYS A 160 3.19 -9.00 -15.98
CA LYS A 160 2.57 -8.31 -17.13
C LYS A 160 2.33 -6.84 -16.83
N TRP A 161 1.77 -6.53 -15.66
CA TRP A 161 1.57 -5.16 -15.19
C TRP A 161 2.90 -4.39 -15.12
N ASN A 162 3.94 -5.00 -14.55
CA ASN A 162 5.26 -4.39 -14.43
C ASN A 162 5.93 -4.18 -15.80
N ALA A 163 5.72 -5.10 -16.74
CA ALA A 163 6.20 -4.95 -18.11
C ALA A 163 5.47 -3.80 -18.84
N LEU A 164 4.13 -3.75 -18.75
CA LEU A 164 3.31 -2.67 -19.31
C LEU A 164 3.65 -1.30 -18.70
N TRP A 165 3.92 -1.26 -17.40
CA TRP A 165 4.36 -0.05 -16.72
C TRP A 165 5.72 0.43 -17.25
N ARG A 166 6.70 -0.47 -17.36
CA ARG A 166 8.04 -0.14 -17.88
C ARG A 166 8.02 0.34 -19.34
N SER A 167 7.09 -0.16 -20.15
CA SER A 167 6.98 0.24 -21.56
C SER A 167 6.26 1.56 -21.77
N ASN A 168 5.37 1.96 -20.85
CA ASN A 168 4.47 3.10 -21.05
C ASN A 168 4.71 4.29 -20.12
N VAL A 169 5.56 4.17 -19.10
CA VAL A 169 5.83 5.23 -18.10
C VAL A 169 7.28 5.73 -18.17
N ARG A 170 7.87 5.72 -19.37
CA ARG A 170 9.10 6.49 -19.67
C ARG A 170 8.74 7.68 -20.53
N GLU A 171 8.21 8.74 -19.92
CA GLU A 171 8.31 10.14 -20.37
C GLU A 171 8.34 11.06 -19.15
#